data_AF-A0A0P9FBM2-F1
#
_entry.id   AF-A0A0P9FBM2-F1
#
_cell.length_a   1.000
_cell.length_b   1.000
_cell.length_c   1.000
_cell.angle_alpha   90.00
_cell.angle_beta   90.00
_cell.angle_gamma   90.00
#
_symmetry.space_group_name_H-M   'P 1'
#
loop_
_entity.id
_entity.type
_entity.pdbx_description
1 polymer ?
#
loop_
_entity_poly.entity_id
_entity_poly.type
_entity_poly.pdbx_seq_one_letter_code
_entity_poly.pdbx_strand_id
1 'polypeptide(L)'
;MNYQFLNADQLEQLVRKGQQGKDYAVVDVRDDDYRGGNLPGAIRAPSEQRTEQSVQDLVQQLKDVPTVIFHCTLSQVRGPKAARIYADAVSKAHAQQQHQPGPRPVGDSLGASASARPADFSPNPFAQQQRTDGADQQQVYVLRDGFAGWQALHRNDPALVENFDATIWS
;
A
#
# COMPACT_ATOMS: atom_id res chain seq x y z
N MET A 1 10.60 -6.89 4.09
CA MET A 1 9.54 -6.92 3.06
C MET A 1 8.45 -5.97 3.54
N ASN A 2 8.25 -4.84 2.86
CA ASN A 2 7.33 -3.77 3.29
C ASN A 2 5.88 -3.97 2.78
N TYR A 3 5.46 -5.22 2.59
CA TYR A 3 4.06 -5.54 2.29
C TYR A 3 3.63 -6.79 3.07
N GLN A 4 2.32 -6.93 3.26
CA GLN A 4 1.72 -8.09 3.91
C GLN A 4 0.70 -8.75 2.98
N PHE A 5 0.38 -10.02 3.22
CA PHE A 5 -0.73 -10.68 2.52
C PHE A 5 -2.03 -10.48 3.28
N LEU A 6 -3.11 -10.31 2.54
CA LEU A 6 -4.45 -10.11 3.07
C LEU A 6 -5.39 -11.14 2.41
N ASN A 7 -6.23 -11.78 3.23
CA ASN A 7 -7.16 -12.81 2.77
C ASN A 7 -8.48 -12.22 2.24
N ALA A 8 -9.24 -12.98 1.46
CA ALA A 8 -10.54 -12.54 0.94
C ALA A 8 -11.47 -12.03 2.05
N ASP A 9 -11.67 -12.77 3.14
CA ASP A 9 -12.55 -12.35 4.24
C ASP A 9 -12.13 -11.01 4.87
N GLN A 10 -10.83 -10.74 4.95
CA GLN A 10 -10.32 -9.46 5.47
C GLN A 10 -10.62 -8.32 4.50
N LEU A 11 -10.51 -8.57 3.19
CA LEU A 11 -10.82 -7.57 2.17
C LEU A 11 -12.32 -7.29 2.15
N GLU A 12 -13.14 -8.33 2.27
CA GLU A 12 -14.59 -8.18 2.36
C GLU A 12 -14.98 -7.30 3.55
N GLN A 13 -14.43 -7.56 4.74
CA GLN A 13 -14.71 -6.73 5.91
C GLN A 13 -14.25 -5.29 5.71
N LEU A 14 -13.13 -5.06 5.02
CA LEU A 14 -12.62 -3.74 4.70
C LEU A 14 -13.55 -3.00 3.72
N VAL A 15 -13.98 -3.67 2.66
CA VAL A 15 -14.91 -3.12 1.65
C VAL A 15 -16.27 -2.81 2.25
N ARG A 16 -16.77 -3.65 3.16
CA ARG A 16 -18.06 -3.43 3.84
C ARG A 16 -18.03 -2.32 4.89
N LYS A 17 -16.87 -2.06 5.51
CA LYS A 17 -16.73 -1.07 6.60
C LYS A 17 -16.18 0.28 6.13
N GLY A 18 -15.29 0.27 5.16
CA GLY A 18 -14.56 1.44 4.68
C GLY A 18 -15.03 1.92 3.31
N GLN A 19 -14.54 3.09 2.93
CA GLN A 19 -14.79 3.69 1.61
C GLN A 19 -13.54 3.59 0.72
N GLN A 20 -13.74 3.05 -0.48
CA GLN A 20 -12.70 3.00 -1.50
C GLN A 20 -12.24 4.40 -1.93
N GLY A 21 -10.93 4.60 -2.05
CA GLY A 21 -10.30 5.88 -2.39
C GLY A 21 -10.13 6.84 -1.21
N LYS A 22 -10.60 6.48 -0.01
CA LYS A 22 -10.35 7.23 1.23
C LYS A 22 -9.66 6.35 2.27
N ASP A 23 -10.29 5.24 2.65
CA ASP A 23 -9.77 4.34 3.69
C ASP A 23 -8.86 3.27 3.08
N TYR A 24 -9.23 2.78 1.88
CA TYR A 24 -8.45 1.79 1.16
C TYR A 24 -8.53 2.00 -0.35
N ALA A 25 -7.51 1.53 -1.07
CA ALA A 25 -7.49 1.49 -2.52
C ALA A 25 -7.06 0.11 -2.99
N VAL A 26 -7.78 -0.43 -3.97
CA VAL A 26 -7.43 -1.68 -4.64
C VAL A 26 -6.76 -1.35 -5.97
N VAL A 27 -5.60 -1.95 -6.22
CA VAL A 27 -4.83 -1.81 -7.45
C VAL A 27 -4.78 -3.16 -8.16
N ASP A 28 -5.41 -3.20 -9.33
CA ASP A 28 -5.44 -4.38 -10.18
C ASP A 28 -4.28 -4.31 -11.18
N VAL A 29 -3.37 -5.29 -11.09
CA VAL A 29 -2.17 -5.35 -11.95
C VAL A 29 -2.27 -6.41 -13.05
N ARG A 30 -3.49 -6.87 -13.36
CA ARG A 30 -3.75 -7.75 -14.50
C ARG A 30 -3.58 -7.00 -15.82
N ASP A 31 -3.21 -7.76 -16.85
CA ASP A 31 -2.90 -7.23 -18.18
C ASP A 31 -4.11 -7.49 -19.10
N ASP A 32 -4.01 -8.47 -20.00
CA ASP A 32 -5.11 -8.94 -20.85
C ASP A 32 -6.13 -9.79 -20.06
N ASP A 33 -5.68 -10.42 -18.98
CA ASP A 33 -6.49 -11.24 -18.07
C ASP A 33 -7.31 -10.41 -17.06
N TYR A 34 -7.43 -9.11 -17.30
CA TYR A 34 -8.35 -8.22 -16.59
C TYR A 34 -9.81 -8.51 -16.92
N ARG A 35 -10.10 -9.01 -18.13
CA ARG A 35 -11.47 -9.38 -18.54
C ARG A 35 -12.01 -10.52 -17.68
N GLY A 36 -13.32 -10.52 -17.43
CA GLY A 36 -13.98 -11.53 -16.58
C GLY A 36 -14.51 -10.99 -15.26
N GLY A 37 -14.32 -9.70 -15.01
CA GLY A 37 -14.79 -9.02 -13.80
C GLY A 37 -13.63 -8.44 -13.01
N ASN A 38 -13.96 -7.52 -12.11
CA ASN A 38 -12.99 -6.81 -11.29
C ASN A 38 -13.62 -6.38 -9.96
N LEU A 39 -12.77 -5.98 -9.01
CA LEU A 39 -13.26 -5.38 -7.77
C LEU A 39 -13.84 -3.98 -8.08
N PRO A 40 -15.00 -3.62 -7.50
CA PRO A 40 -15.62 -2.33 -7.72
C PRO A 40 -14.67 -1.18 -7.43
N GLY A 41 -14.57 -0.23 -8.36
CA GLY A 41 -13.72 0.96 -8.23
C GLY A 41 -12.21 0.71 -8.19
N ALA A 42 -11.73 -0.51 -8.49
CA ALA A 42 -10.31 -0.83 -8.46
C ALA A 42 -9.54 -0.02 -9.53
N ILE A 43 -8.36 0.48 -9.16
CA ILE A 43 -7.48 1.21 -10.07
C ILE A 43 -6.75 0.21 -10.94
N ARG A 44 -6.95 0.28 -12.26
CA ARG A 44 -6.23 -0.56 -13.21
C ARG A 44 -4.81 -0.02 -13.42
N ALA A 45 -3.81 -0.81 -13.05
CA ALA A 45 -2.39 -0.50 -13.23
C ALA A 45 -1.64 -1.74 -13.76
N PRO A 46 -1.80 -2.07 -15.06
CA PRO A 46 -1.28 -3.29 -15.67
C PRO A 46 0.22 -3.46 -15.44
N SER A 47 0.67 -4.70 -15.28
CA SER A 47 2.08 -4.98 -15.04
C SER A 47 2.96 -4.66 -16.25
N GLU A 48 2.45 -4.77 -17.48
CA GLU A 48 3.19 -4.46 -18.71
C GLU A 48 3.48 -2.96 -18.87
N GLN A 49 2.58 -2.12 -18.37
CA GLN A 49 2.69 -0.65 -18.45
C GLN A 49 3.44 -0.06 -17.25
N ARG A 50 3.95 -0.91 -16.36
CA ARG A 50 4.58 -0.50 -15.11
C ARG A 50 5.98 0.06 -15.34
N THR A 51 6.04 1.37 -15.49
CA THR A 51 7.26 2.18 -15.53
C THR A 51 7.51 2.87 -14.19
N GLU A 52 8.73 3.41 -13.98
CA GLU A 52 9.03 4.19 -12.78
C GLU A 52 8.09 5.40 -12.63
N GLN A 53 7.78 6.09 -13.73
CA GLN A 53 6.84 7.20 -13.73
C GLN A 53 5.44 6.75 -13.30
N SER A 54 4.92 5.65 -13.87
CA SER A 54 3.59 5.14 -13.50
C SER A 54 3.48 4.78 -12.02
N VAL A 55 4.57 4.32 -11.40
CA VAL A 55 4.61 4.02 -9.97
C VAL A 55 4.62 5.31 -9.17
N GLN A 56 5.37 6.33 -9.59
CA GLN A 56 5.36 7.64 -8.93
C GLN A 56 3.98 8.30 -9.02
N ASP A 57 3.33 8.25 -10.18
CA ASP A 57 1.97 8.77 -10.37
C ASP A 57 0.98 8.05 -9.45
N LEU A 58 1.10 6.73 -9.33
CA LEU A 58 0.28 5.93 -8.41
C LEU A 58 0.51 6.31 -6.94
N VAL A 59 1.77 6.52 -6.55
CA VAL A 59 2.12 6.99 -5.18
C VAL A 59 1.50 8.36 -4.91
N GLN A 60 1.56 9.29 -5.87
CA GLN A 60 0.96 10.62 -5.72
C GLN A 60 -0.56 10.56 -5.66
N GLN A 61 -1.19 9.71 -6.47
CA GLN A 61 -2.63 9.51 -6.48
C GLN A 61 -3.13 8.90 -5.17
N LEU A 62 -2.36 7.97 -4.59
CA LEU A 62 -2.75 7.24 -3.40
C LEU A 62 -2.21 7.81 -2.10
N LYS A 63 -1.43 8.92 -2.12
CA LYS A 63 -0.75 9.47 -0.94
C LYS A 63 -1.68 9.71 0.27
N ASP A 64 -2.94 10.03 0.03
CA ASP A 64 -3.94 10.35 1.06
C ASP A 64 -4.70 9.10 1.55
N VAL A 65 -4.47 7.93 0.94
CA VAL A 65 -5.13 6.68 1.27
C VAL A 65 -4.22 5.84 2.19
N PRO A 66 -4.65 5.47 3.40
CA PRO A 66 -3.79 4.79 4.36
C PRO A 66 -3.54 3.33 4.01
N THR A 67 -4.44 2.67 3.26
CA THR A 67 -4.34 1.25 2.91
C THR A 67 -4.35 1.01 1.40
N VAL A 68 -3.34 0.34 0.85
CA VAL A 68 -3.26 0.02 -0.58
C VAL A 68 -3.13 -1.50 -0.77
N ILE A 69 -4.02 -2.09 -1.54
CA ILE A 69 -4.09 -3.54 -1.77
C ILE A 69 -3.83 -3.84 -3.24
N PHE A 70 -2.77 -4.59 -3.53
CA PHE A 70 -2.44 -5.06 -4.87
C PHE A 70 -3.00 -6.46 -5.09
N HIS A 71 -3.48 -6.73 -6.31
CA HIS A 71 -3.81 -8.10 -6.71
C HIS A 71 -3.52 -8.32 -8.20
N CYS A 72 -3.32 -9.58 -8.58
CA CYS A 72 -3.45 -10.00 -9.97
C CYS A 72 -4.51 -11.10 -10.08
N THR A 73 -4.41 -11.99 -11.07
CA THR A 73 -5.31 -13.14 -11.21
C THR A 73 -5.13 -14.15 -10.08
N LEU A 74 -3.89 -14.51 -9.75
CA LEU A 74 -3.55 -15.47 -8.67
C LEU A 74 -2.65 -14.87 -7.57
N SER A 75 -2.18 -13.64 -7.76
CA SER A 75 -1.26 -12.93 -6.87
C SER A 75 0.05 -13.68 -6.51
N GLN A 76 0.55 -14.53 -7.41
CA GLN A 76 1.79 -15.30 -7.16
C GLN A 76 3.07 -14.60 -7.65
N VAL A 77 2.98 -13.81 -8.73
CA VAL A 77 4.15 -13.17 -9.37
C VAL A 77 3.96 -11.66 -9.52
N ARG A 78 2.98 -11.25 -10.35
CA ARG A 78 2.73 -9.83 -10.67
C ARG A 78 2.31 -9.01 -9.44
N GLY A 79 1.39 -9.53 -8.63
CA GLY A 79 0.92 -8.86 -7.39
C GLY A 79 2.05 -8.54 -6.40
N PRO A 80 2.83 -9.55 -5.93
CA PRO A 80 3.94 -9.32 -5.01
C PRO A 80 5.03 -8.41 -5.57
N LYS A 81 5.36 -8.54 -6.87
CA LYS A 81 6.34 -7.66 -7.54
C LYS A 81 5.86 -6.20 -7.55
N ALA A 82 4.59 -5.98 -7.90
CA ALA A 82 3.98 -4.66 -7.93
C ALA A 82 3.95 -4.01 -6.54
N ALA A 83 3.51 -4.75 -5.52
CA ALA A 83 3.46 -4.29 -4.14
C ALA A 83 4.84 -3.92 -3.61
N ARG A 84 5.86 -4.73 -3.90
CA ARG A 84 7.25 -4.42 -3.52
C ARG A 84 7.74 -3.13 -4.14
N ILE A 85 7.59 -2.98 -5.47
CA ILE A 85 8.03 -1.78 -6.18
C ILE A 85 7.32 -0.53 -5.63
N TYR A 86 6.03 -0.63 -5.37
CA TYR A 86 5.26 0.47 -4.78
C TYR A 86 5.73 0.80 -3.37
N ALA A 87 5.88 -0.19 -2.49
CA ALA A 87 6.34 0.02 -1.12
C ALA A 87 7.74 0.66 -1.06
N ASP A 88 8.65 0.23 -1.95
CA ASP A 88 9.98 0.84 -2.08
C ASP A 88 9.87 2.31 -2.55
N ALA A 89 8.98 2.61 -3.50
CA ALA A 89 8.76 3.98 -4.00
C ALA A 89 8.16 4.90 -2.95
N VAL A 90 7.14 4.45 -2.21
CA VAL A 90 6.56 5.16 -1.06
C VAL A 90 7.65 5.47 -0.03
N SER A 91 8.46 4.47 0.34
CA SER A 91 9.54 4.63 1.31
C SER A 91 10.56 5.68 0.87
N LYS A 92 10.93 5.70 -0.42
CA LYS A 92 11.81 6.74 -1.01
C LYS A 92 11.17 8.12 -0.98
N ALA A 93 9.88 8.23 -1.31
CA ALA A 93 9.16 9.50 -1.32
C ALA A 93 9.08 10.10 0.10
N HIS A 94 8.81 9.29 1.12
CA HIS A 94 8.84 9.74 2.52
C HIS A 94 10.26 10.12 2.97
N ALA A 95 11.28 9.35 2.59
CA ALA A 95 12.67 9.66 2.94
C ALA A 95 13.16 10.99 2.31
N GLN A 96 12.76 11.29 1.06
CA GLN A 96 13.08 12.55 0.37
C GLN A 96 12.37 13.75 1.01
N GLN A 97 11.14 13.59 1.49
CA GLN A 97 10.43 14.64 2.21
C GLN A 97 11.11 14.99 3.54
N GLN A 98 11.68 14.00 4.23
CA GLN A 98 12.45 14.21 5.47
C GLN A 98 13.87 14.74 5.24
N HIS A 99 14.43 14.59 4.03
CA HIS A 99 15.77 15.03 3.65
C HIS A 99 15.83 16.36 2.89
N GLN A 100 14.79 17.21 2.92
CA GLN A 100 14.97 18.59 2.45
C GLN A 100 16.08 19.26 3.29
N PRO A 101 17.21 19.67 2.69
CA PRO A 101 18.15 20.52 3.40
C PRO A 101 17.41 21.84 3.64
N GLY A 102 17.09 22.12 4.91
CA GLY A 102 16.55 23.42 5.29
C GLY A 102 17.45 24.56 4.78
N PRO A 103 16.94 25.80 4.72
CA PRO A 103 17.77 26.95 4.33
C PRO A 103 19.02 26.94 5.19
N ARG A 104 20.21 26.89 4.57
CA ARG A 104 21.47 26.95 5.31
C ARG A 104 21.45 28.24 6.13
N PRO A 105 21.60 28.20 7.47
CA PRO A 105 21.84 29.43 8.20
C PRO A 105 23.22 29.94 7.77
N VAL A 106 23.24 31.04 7.01
CA VAL A 106 24.44 31.86 6.89
C VAL A 106 24.59 32.60 8.22
N GLY A 107 25.26 31.95 9.17
CA GLY A 107 25.46 32.45 10.52
C GLY A 107 26.91 32.22 10.93
N ASP A 108 27.65 33.32 10.99
CA ASP A 108 29.03 33.47 11.39
C ASP A 108 29.32 32.84 12.78
N SER A 109 30.40 32.05 12.82
CA SER A 109 31.44 31.98 13.86
C SER A 109 31.09 32.04 15.37
N LEU A 110 31.56 30.99 16.08
CA LEU A 110 32.15 30.94 17.44
C LEU A 110 31.37 30.21 18.55
N GLY A 111 31.93 29.06 18.99
CA GLY A 111 32.20 28.85 20.42
C GLY A 111 31.40 27.77 21.17
N ALA A 112 32.17 26.84 21.75
CA ALA A 112 31.95 26.10 22.99
C ALA A 112 31.26 24.71 22.95
N SER A 113 32.10 23.69 23.20
CA SER A 113 31.77 22.39 23.79
C SER A 113 30.95 22.51 25.08
N ALA A 114 30.01 21.60 25.30
CA ALA A 114 30.07 20.57 26.36
C ALA A 114 28.68 19.96 26.69
N SER A 115 28.74 18.69 27.09
CA SER A 115 27.85 18.03 28.06
C SER A 115 26.60 17.32 27.53
N ALA A 116 26.82 16.06 27.17
CA ALA A 116 25.83 15.00 27.28
C ALA A 116 25.27 14.89 28.71
N ARG A 117 23.95 14.67 28.82
CA ARG A 117 23.27 14.17 30.02
C ARG A 117 22.14 13.20 29.63
N PRO A 118 21.78 12.27 30.54
CA PRO A 118 21.54 10.87 30.20
C PRO A 118 20.07 10.53 29.95
N ALA A 119 19.87 9.40 29.28
CA ALA A 119 18.58 8.76 29.05
C ALA A 119 17.82 8.51 30.36
N ASP A 120 16.56 8.92 30.34
CA ASP A 120 15.55 8.65 31.36
C ASP A 120 15.25 7.14 31.40
N PHE A 121 15.54 6.51 32.53
CA PHE A 121 15.36 5.08 32.77
C PHE A 121 13.93 4.86 33.29
N SER A 122 12.98 4.65 32.37
CA SER A 122 11.62 4.24 32.75
C SER A 122 11.56 2.71 32.98
N PRO A 123 11.21 2.20 34.18
CA PRO A 123 11.43 0.81 34.58
C PRO A 123 10.32 -0.16 34.15
N ASN A 124 9.57 0.11 33.08
CA ASN A 124 8.44 -0.73 32.69
C ASN A 124 8.72 -1.53 31.41
N PRO A 125 9.20 -2.79 31.48
CA PRO A 125 9.55 -3.61 30.32
C PRO A 125 8.34 -4.02 29.45
N PHE A 126 7.13 -3.60 29.81
CA PHE A 126 5.89 -3.88 29.06
C PHE A 126 5.17 -2.63 28.52
N ALA A 127 5.74 -1.42 28.67
CA ALA A 127 5.09 -0.18 28.23
C ALA A 127 5.70 0.47 26.98
N GLN A 128 6.56 -0.24 26.22
CA GLN A 128 7.27 0.33 25.05
C GLN A 128 7.01 -0.39 23.72
N GLN A 129 5.90 -1.11 23.58
CA GLN A 129 5.60 -1.83 22.32
C GLN A 129 4.24 -1.53 21.69
N GLN A 130 3.74 -0.31 21.90
CA GLN A 130 2.90 0.31 20.88
C GLN A 130 3.77 1.29 20.11
N ARG A 131 4.47 0.70 19.13
CA ARG A 131 5.27 1.35 18.11
C ARG A 131 4.51 2.55 17.53
N THR A 132 5.02 3.74 17.75
CA THR A 132 4.66 4.97 17.02
C THR A 132 5.58 5.16 15.80
N ASP A 133 5.97 4.08 15.12
CA ASP A 133 6.95 4.12 14.01
C ASP A 133 6.30 3.90 12.62
N GLY A 134 5.00 4.18 12.47
CA GLY A 134 4.30 3.90 11.20
C GLY A 134 2.96 4.59 10.98
N ALA A 135 2.59 5.59 11.79
CA ALA A 135 1.34 6.32 11.59
C ALA A 135 1.30 7.11 10.27
N ASP A 136 2.47 7.47 9.72
CA ASP A 136 2.63 8.18 8.44
C ASP A 136 2.97 7.25 7.26
N GLN A 137 3.05 5.93 7.46
CA GLN A 137 3.38 5.00 6.38
C GLN A 137 2.14 4.26 5.90
N GLN A 138 1.84 4.41 4.60
CA GLN A 138 0.77 3.67 3.94
C GLN A 138 0.98 2.16 4.09
N GLN A 139 -0.07 1.44 4.47
CA GLN A 139 -0.04 -0.01 4.61
C GLN A 139 -0.25 -0.66 3.25
N VAL A 140 0.75 -1.42 2.79
CA VAL A 140 0.72 -2.11 1.50
C VAL A 140 0.39 -3.59 1.70
N TYR A 141 -0.67 -4.05 1.03
CA TYR A 141 -1.14 -5.42 1.07
C TYR A 141 -1.13 -6.08 -0.30
N VAL A 142 -1.09 -7.40 -0.33
CA VAL A 142 -1.34 -8.24 -1.50
C VAL A 142 -2.51 -9.15 -1.21
N LEU A 143 -3.55 -9.11 -2.04
CA LEU A 143 -4.69 -10.03 -1.93
C LEU A 143 -4.23 -11.45 -2.25
N ARG A 144 -4.34 -12.33 -1.27
CA ARG A 144 -4.06 -13.76 -1.41
C ARG A 144 -5.04 -14.38 -2.41
N ASP A 145 -4.52 -15.30 -3.23
CA ASP A 145 -5.27 -16.00 -4.30
C ASP A 145 -5.82 -15.11 -5.42
N GLY A 146 -5.53 -13.80 -5.36
CA GLY A 146 -5.86 -12.82 -6.40
C GLY A 146 -7.36 -12.74 -6.71
N PHE A 147 -7.67 -12.28 -7.92
CA PHE A 147 -9.04 -12.14 -8.37
C PHE A 147 -9.72 -13.50 -8.57
N ALA A 148 -8.99 -14.55 -8.92
CA ALA A 148 -9.56 -15.88 -9.12
C ALA A 148 -10.15 -16.45 -7.82
N GLY A 149 -9.44 -16.28 -6.69
CA GLY A 149 -9.95 -16.65 -5.37
C GLY A 149 -11.11 -15.74 -4.93
N TRP A 150 -11.00 -14.44 -5.17
CA TRP A 150 -12.05 -13.46 -4.83
C TRP A 150 -13.37 -13.73 -5.54
N GLN A 151 -13.36 -13.89 -6.87
CA GLN A 151 -14.58 -14.14 -7.63
C GLN A 151 -15.21 -15.49 -7.26
N ALA A 152 -14.42 -16.51 -6.93
CA ALA A 152 -14.96 -17.81 -6.55
C ALA A 152 -15.86 -17.73 -5.31
N LEU A 153 -15.54 -16.81 -4.38
CA LEU A 153 -16.31 -16.57 -3.16
C LEU A 153 -17.43 -15.55 -3.35
N HIS A 154 -17.21 -14.51 -4.15
CA HIS A 154 -18.07 -13.33 -4.19
C HIS A 154 -18.74 -13.04 -5.55
N ARG A 155 -18.63 -13.93 -6.56
CA ARG A 155 -19.23 -13.75 -7.91
C ARG A 155 -20.72 -13.45 -7.93
N ASN A 156 -21.46 -13.80 -6.89
CA ASN A 156 -22.91 -13.56 -6.79
C ASN A 156 -23.25 -12.20 -6.15
N ASP A 157 -22.26 -11.48 -5.59
CA ASP A 157 -22.46 -10.20 -4.92
C ASP A 157 -21.97 -9.04 -5.81
N PRO A 158 -22.88 -8.28 -6.46
CA PRO A 158 -22.50 -7.17 -7.32
C PRO A 158 -21.86 -6.00 -6.56
N ALA A 159 -21.98 -5.96 -5.23
CA ALA A 159 -21.29 -4.96 -4.41
C ALA A 159 -19.80 -5.29 -4.21
N LEU A 160 -19.39 -6.53 -4.49
CA LEU A 160 -18.02 -7.01 -4.30
C LEU A 160 -17.32 -7.37 -5.62
N VAL A 161 -18.08 -7.63 -6.69
CA VAL A 161 -17.56 -7.91 -8.03
C VAL A 161 -18.38 -7.15 -9.06
N GLU A 162 -17.72 -6.32 -9.88
CA GLU A 162 -18.34 -5.67 -11.04
C GLU A 162 -17.88 -6.33 -12.34
N ASN A 163 -18.69 -6.16 -13.41
CA ASN A 163 -18.41 -6.66 -14.76
C ASN A 163 -18.10 -8.18 -14.83
N PHE A 164 -18.67 -8.98 -13.92
CA PHE A 164 -18.45 -10.42 -13.89
C PHE A 164 -18.99 -11.07 -15.17
N ASP A 165 -18.14 -11.81 -15.86
CA ASP A 165 -18.50 -12.54 -17.08
C ASP A 165 -18.29 -14.04 -16.85
N ALA A 166 -19.40 -14.76 -16.63
CA ALA A 166 -19.37 -16.19 -16.37
C ALA A 166 -18.80 -17.00 -17.54
N THR A 167 -18.83 -16.50 -18.78
CA THR A 167 -18.29 -17.21 -19.95
C THR A 167 -16.77 -17.23 -19.95
N ILE A 168 -16.13 -16.27 -19.28
CA ILE A 168 -14.66 -16.24 -19.14
C ILE A 168 -14.19 -17.22 -18.05
N TRP A 169 -15.06 -17.56 -17.10
CA TRP A 169 -14.73 -18.40 -15.93
C TRP A 169 -15.42 -19.78 -15.95
N SER A 170 -16.07 -20.16 -17.07
CA SER A 170 -16.75 -21.45 -17.24
C SER A 170 -15.78 -22.59 -17.55
#